data_AF-A0A6A6LR78-F1
#
_entry.id   AF-A0A6A6LR78-F1
#
_cell.length_a   1.000
_cell.length_b   1.000
_cell.length_c   1.000
_cell.angle_alpha   90.00
_cell.angle_beta   90.00
_cell.angle_gamma   90.00
#
_symmetry.space_group_name_H-M   'P 1'
#
loop_
_entity.id
_entity.type
_entity.pdbx_description
1 polymer ?
#
loop_
_entity_poly.entity_id
_entity_poly.type
_entity_poly.pdbx_seq_one_letter_code
_entity_poly.pdbx_strand_id
1 'polypeptide(L)'
;MVEKTCTCHRWELNGIPCAHACAVIFGNNEEPEDYVHDCYSMRTYLRVYSHVIHPINGHDMWPKASKDYIITPNEAIKRKKGRKQMARKKIVEELEMATAKVRLSRKGMGSSQRPTRVLNNVEDTMADVNVFKSLQTSSSQQTTIDATENGPIKGNSKK
;
A
#
# COMPACT_ATOMS: atom_id res chain seq x y z
N MET A 1 -17.50 9.88 16.30
CA MET A 1 -16.24 10.51 15.84
C MET A 1 -16.55 11.46 14.69
N VAL A 2 -16.79 12.76 14.94
CA VAL A 2 -17.20 13.71 13.87
C VAL A 2 -16.00 14.14 13.04
N GLU A 3 -14.86 14.36 13.68
CA GLU A 3 -13.58 14.61 13.03
C GLU A 3 -12.88 13.26 12.85
N LYS A 4 -12.71 12.81 11.60
CA LYS A 4 -12.02 11.57 11.20
C LYS A 4 -10.50 11.67 11.43
N THR A 5 -10.09 12.00 12.65
CA THR A 5 -8.73 12.39 13.04
C THR A 5 -8.12 11.40 14.03
N CYS A 6 -6.79 11.36 14.08
CA CYS A 6 -6.03 10.51 15.00
C CYS A 6 -4.75 11.25 15.39
N THR A 7 -4.29 11.11 16.64
CA THR A 7 -2.96 11.59 17.08
C THR A 7 -1.79 11.03 16.25
N CYS A 8 -2.03 9.92 15.57
CA CYS A 8 -1.11 9.27 14.66
C CYS A 8 -1.14 9.83 13.23
N HIS A 9 -2.07 10.73 12.89
CA HIS A 9 -2.32 11.35 11.58
C HIS A 9 -2.51 10.42 10.38
N ARG A 10 -2.43 9.09 10.57
CA ARG A 10 -2.60 8.10 9.49
C ARG A 10 -3.97 8.19 8.82
N TRP A 11 -5.00 8.47 9.62
CA TRP A 11 -6.36 8.57 9.10
C TRP A 11 -6.55 9.84 8.27
N GLU A 12 -6.02 10.98 8.71
CA GLU A 12 -6.04 12.23 7.93
C GLU A 12 -5.26 12.11 6.61
N LEU A 13 -4.13 11.40 6.61
CA LEU A 13 -3.28 11.22 5.43
C LEU A 13 -3.87 10.24 4.41
N ASN A 14 -4.38 9.11 4.89
CA ASN A 14 -4.81 8.03 4.01
C ASN A 14 -6.33 7.98 3.81
N GLY A 15 -7.13 8.69 4.62
CA GLY A 15 -8.58 8.55 4.60
C GLY A 15 -9.12 7.20 5.08
N ILE A 16 -8.24 6.30 5.56
CA ILE A 16 -8.57 4.97 6.08
C ILE A 16 -8.32 4.95 7.59
N PRO A 17 -9.26 4.44 8.42
CA PRO A 17 -9.08 4.31 9.86
C PRO A 17 -7.78 3.58 10.21
N CYS A 18 -7.02 4.14 11.14
CA CYS A 18 -5.83 3.50 11.68
C CYS A 18 -6.20 2.53 12.82
N ALA A 19 -5.24 1.72 13.29
CA ALA A 19 -5.49 0.78 14.39
C ALA A 19 -6.08 1.43 15.66
N HIS A 20 -5.66 2.66 15.98
CA HIS A 20 -6.23 3.42 17.10
C HIS A 20 -7.70 3.79 16.87
N ALA A 21 -8.01 4.24 15.66
CA ALA A 21 -9.37 4.60 15.27
C ALA A 21 -10.27 3.36 15.25
N CYS A 22 -9.82 2.25 14.64
CA CYS A 22 -10.56 1.00 14.63
C CYS A 22 -10.89 0.51 16.05
N ALA A 23 -9.94 0.60 16.98
CA ALA A 23 -10.19 0.21 18.37
C ALA A 23 -11.32 1.02 19.03
N VAL A 24 -11.38 2.33 18.77
CA VAL A 24 -12.46 3.20 19.29
C VAL A 24 -13.78 2.95 18.58
N ILE A 25 -13.76 2.77 17.25
CA ILE A 25 -14.95 2.48 16.43
C ILE A 25 -15.59 1.17 16.89
N PHE A 26 -14.80 0.12 17.05
CA PHE A 26 -15.29 -1.16 17.58
C PHE A 26 -15.78 -1.03 19.03
N GLY A 27 -15.14 -0.19 19.84
CA GLY A 27 -15.61 0.13 21.19
C GLY A 27 -16.98 0.84 21.21
N ASN A 28 -17.31 1.58 20.15
CA ASN A 28 -18.61 2.21 19.96
C ASN A 28 -19.63 1.29 19.28
N ASN A 29 -19.26 0.04 18.97
CA ASN A 29 -20.10 -0.93 18.27
C ASN A 29 -20.54 -0.47 16.87
N GLU A 30 -19.68 0.32 16.23
CA GLU A 30 -19.83 0.81 14.86
C GLU A 30 -18.88 0.06 13.91
N GLU A 31 -19.13 0.16 12.61
CA GLU A 31 -18.33 -0.51 11.59
C GLU A 31 -17.27 0.44 11.00
N PRO A 32 -15.99 0.05 10.91
CA PRO A 32 -14.94 0.93 10.37
C PRO A 32 -15.11 1.29 8.90
N GLU A 33 -15.93 0.54 8.16
CA GLU A 33 -16.19 0.76 6.73
C GLU A 33 -16.93 2.09 6.48
N ASP A 34 -17.85 2.47 7.36
CA ASP A 34 -18.59 3.75 7.32
C ASP A 34 -17.67 4.97 7.50
N TYR A 35 -16.50 4.72 8.08
CA TYR A 35 -15.51 5.73 8.44
C TYR A 35 -14.45 5.95 7.36
N VAL A 36 -14.37 5.09 6.36
CA VAL A 36 -13.46 5.22 5.21
C VAL A 36 -13.86 6.44 4.36
N HIS A 37 -12.88 7.05 3.70
CA HIS A 37 -13.11 8.17 2.79
C HIS A 37 -13.76 7.71 1.47
N ASP A 38 -14.71 8.48 0.94
CA ASP A 38 -15.47 8.19 -0.28
C ASP A 38 -14.62 7.94 -1.55
N CYS A 39 -13.35 8.37 -1.53
CA CYS A 39 -12.42 8.13 -2.64
C CYS A 39 -12.13 6.64 -2.89
N TYR A 40 -12.31 5.80 -1.87
CA TYR A 40 -12.14 4.35 -1.98
C TYR A 40 -13.41 3.62 -2.42
N SER A 41 -14.54 4.32 -2.59
CA SER A 41 -15.78 3.69 -3.06
C SER A 41 -15.71 3.32 -4.54
N MET A 42 -16.35 2.21 -4.90
CA MET A 42 -16.48 1.78 -6.30
C MET A 42 -17.12 2.86 -7.18
N ARG A 43 -18.09 3.60 -6.63
CA ARG A 43 -18.74 4.72 -7.30
C ARG A 43 -17.72 5.79 -7.71
N THR A 44 -16.82 6.18 -6.80
CA THR A 44 -15.78 7.17 -7.11
C THR A 44 -14.76 6.62 -8.11
N TYR A 45 -14.36 5.36 -7.97
CA TYR A 45 -13.48 4.70 -8.94
C TYR A 45 -14.07 4.75 -10.36
N LEU A 46 -15.31 4.28 -10.53
CA LEU A 46 -15.99 4.30 -11.83
C LEU A 46 -16.15 5.72 -12.38
N ARG A 47 -16.40 6.71 -11.52
CA ARG A 47 -16.49 8.11 -11.92
C ARG A 47 -15.15 8.64 -12.43
N VAL A 48 -14.06 8.37 -11.72
CA VAL A 48 -12.71 8.84 -12.09
C VAL A 48 -12.24 8.20 -13.40
N TYR A 49 -12.48 6.90 -13.57
CA TYR A 49 -12.09 6.14 -14.76
C TYR A 49 -13.18 6.10 -15.85
N SER A 50 -14.24 6.91 -15.73
CA SER A 50 -15.28 7.00 -16.77
C SER A 50 -14.76 7.61 -18.08
N HIS A 51 -13.66 8.35 -18.01
CA HIS A 51 -13.01 8.97 -19.14
C HIS A 51 -11.82 8.15 -19.63
N VAL A 52 -11.57 8.18 -20.93
CA VAL A 52 -10.43 7.50 -21.55
C VAL A 52 -9.13 8.16 -21.11
N ILE A 53 -8.29 7.42 -20.38
CA ILE A 53 -6.92 7.81 -20.08
C ILE A 53 -6.07 7.41 -21.29
N HIS A 54 -5.60 8.40 -22.03
CA HIS A 54 -4.73 8.15 -23.17
C HIS A 54 -3.36 7.68 -22.67
N PRO A 55 -2.76 6.66 -23.31
CA PRO A 55 -1.41 6.24 -22.97
C PRO A 55 -0.45 7.41 -23.20
N ILE A 56 0.52 7.56 -22.31
CA ILE A 56 1.63 8.47 -22.53
C ILE A 56 2.53 7.83 -23.59
N ASN A 57 3.03 8.65 -24.50
CA ASN A 57 4.01 8.26 -25.51
C ASN A 57 5.22 7.53 -24.88
N GLY A 58 5.94 6.73 -25.66
CA GLY A 58 7.17 6.08 -25.19
C GLY A 58 8.25 7.09 -24.79
N HIS A 59 9.20 6.65 -23.95
CA HIS A 59 10.31 7.49 -23.46
C HIS A 59 11.17 8.07 -24.60
N ASP A 60 11.23 7.37 -25.74
CA ASP A 60 11.89 7.80 -26.98
C ASP A 60 11.29 9.09 -27.57
N MET A 61 9.98 9.29 -27.38
CA MET A 61 9.23 10.46 -27.85
C MET A 61 9.15 11.59 -26.81
N TRP A 62 9.72 11.42 -25.62
CA TRP A 62 9.69 12.46 -24.60
C TRP A 62 10.65 13.60 -24.92
N PRO A 63 10.27 14.86 -24.66
CA PRO A 63 11.18 15.99 -24.84
C PRO A 63 12.42 15.78 -23.97
N LYS A 64 13.59 15.82 -24.59
CA LYS A 64 14.86 15.76 -23.85
C LYS A 64 14.91 16.99 -22.94
N ALA A 65 15.14 16.76 -21.65
CA ALA A 65 15.31 17.84 -20.70
C ALA A 65 16.40 18.81 -21.21
N SER A 66 16.05 20.10 -21.32
CA SER A 66 17.07 21.14 -21.45
C SER A 66 18.01 21.03 -20.25
N LYS A 67 19.31 21.14 -20.50
CA LYS A 67 20.45 20.62 -19.71
C LYS A 67 20.59 21.04 -18.23
N ASP A 68 19.56 21.59 -17.59
CA ASP A 68 19.72 22.30 -16.31
C ASP A 68 18.93 21.70 -15.13
N TYR A 69 18.15 20.63 -15.33
CA TYR A 69 17.51 19.91 -14.22
C TYR A 69 18.45 18.85 -13.62
N ILE A 70 19.61 19.30 -13.11
CA ILE A 70 20.37 18.48 -12.18
C ILE A 70 19.64 18.58 -10.83
N ILE A 71 18.85 17.55 -10.50
CA ILE A 71 18.39 17.36 -9.12
C ILE A 71 19.65 17.00 -8.32
N THR A 72 20.38 18.01 -7.86
CA THR A 72 21.48 17.79 -6.93
C THR A 72 20.88 17.13 -5.69
N PRO A 73 21.45 16.01 -5.19
CA PRO A 73 21.07 15.48 -3.90
C PRO A 73 21.09 16.64 -2.91
N ASN A 74 19.97 16.86 -2.23
CA ASN A 74 19.91 17.78 -1.12
C ASN A 74 21.12 17.47 -0.22
N GLU A 75 21.94 18.49 0.04
CA GLU A 75 23.21 18.34 0.76
C GLU A 75 23.05 17.34 1.89
N ALA A 76 23.90 16.30 1.91
CA ALA A 76 23.75 15.15 2.79
C ALA A 76 23.37 15.62 4.20
N ILE A 77 22.11 15.39 4.58
CA ILE A 77 21.56 15.79 5.88
C ILE A 77 22.48 15.17 6.93
N LYS A 78 23.37 15.97 7.50
CA LYS A 78 24.31 15.51 8.52
C LYS A 78 23.45 15.01 9.67
N ARG A 79 23.48 13.69 9.92
CA ARG A 79 22.80 13.11 11.07
C ARG A 79 23.25 13.89 12.30
N LYS A 80 22.33 14.59 12.97
CA LYS A 80 22.63 15.29 14.22
C LYS A 80 23.25 14.26 15.16
N LYS A 81 24.39 14.60 15.78
CA LYS A 81 25.05 13.75 16.76
C LYS A 81 24.01 13.32 17.79
N GLY A 82 23.76 12.00 17.87
CA GLY A 82 22.70 11.45 18.72
C GLY A 82 22.84 11.88 20.17
N ARG A 83 21.72 11.90 20.89
CA ARG A 83 21.69 12.20 22.34
C ARG A 83 22.63 11.23 23.05
N LYS A 84 23.64 11.75 23.75
CA LYS A 84 24.51 10.93 24.61
C LYS A 84 23.60 10.19 25.59
N GLN A 85 23.67 8.86 25.57
CA GLN A 85 22.97 8.08 26.60
C GLN A 85 23.64 8.39 27.93
N MET A 86 22.85 8.88 28.89
CA MET A 86 23.31 8.98 30.26
C MET A 86 23.45 7.57 30.81
N ALA A 87 24.61 7.26 31.38
CA ALA A 87 24.79 6.00 32.09
C ALA A 87 23.74 5.92 33.21
N ARG A 88 22.96 4.84 33.23
CA ARG A 88 22.06 4.55 34.35
C ARG A 88 22.91 4.48 35.61
N LYS A 89 22.55 5.27 36.63
CA LYS A 89 23.12 5.12 37.97
C LYS A 89 22.74 3.74 38.48
N LYS A 90 23.74 2.88 38.70
CA LYS A 90 23.52 1.59 39.34
C LYS A 90 23.09 1.81 40.79
N ILE A 91 22.11 1.05 41.24
CA ILE A 91 21.70 1.00 42.64
C ILE A 91 22.77 0.28 43.47
N VAL A 92 22.82 0.53 44.78
CA VAL A 92 23.90 0.04 45.68
C VAL A 92 24.09 -1.48 45.58
N GLU A 93 23.00 -2.23 45.59
CA GLU A 93 22.99 -3.69 45.46
C GLU A 93 23.63 -4.17 44.14
N GLU A 94 23.45 -3.43 43.05
CA GLU A 94 24.03 -3.74 41.73
C GLU A 94 25.54 -3.43 41.68
N LEU A 95 26.04 -2.53 42.53
CA LEU A 95 27.47 -2.26 42.70
C LEU A 95 28.15 -3.35 43.53
N GLU A 96 27.50 -3.80 44.61
CA GLU A 96 27.99 -4.88 45.47
C GLU A 96 28.08 -6.22 44.71
N MET A 97 27.08 -6.54 43.89
CA MET A 97 27.14 -7.71 43.01
C MET A 97 28.19 -7.59 41.89
N ALA A 98 28.58 -6.37 41.50
CA ALA A 98 29.56 -6.15 40.44
C ALA A 98 31.01 -6.26 40.95
N THR A 99 31.30 -5.81 42.17
CA THR A 99 32.62 -6.00 42.81
C THR A 99 32.87 -7.47 43.12
N ALA A 100 31.83 -8.24 43.43
CA ALA A 100 31.90 -9.68 43.64
C ALA A 100 32.20 -10.50 42.36
N LYS A 101 32.00 -9.93 41.16
CA LYS A 101 32.14 -10.64 39.87
C LYS A 101 33.55 -10.61 39.26
N VAL A 102 34.52 -10.01 39.94
CA VAL A 102 35.93 -10.03 39.50
C VAL A 102 36.52 -11.43 39.77
N ARG A 103 36.38 -12.32 38.78
CA ARG A 103 37.26 -13.44 38.37
C ARG A 103 36.47 -14.67 37.94
N LEU A 104 36.03 -14.69 36.68
CA LEU A 104 35.96 -15.93 35.89
C LEU A 104 36.56 -15.64 34.51
N SER A 105 37.78 -16.13 34.30
CA SER A 105 38.44 -16.13 32.99
C SER A 105 37.77 -17.18 32.11
N ARG A 106 37.15 -16.78 30.99
CA ARG A 106 36.64 -17.71 29.98
C ARG A 106 37.50 -17.58 28.72
N LYS A 107 38.32 -18.60 28.51
CA LYS A 107 39.14 -18.79 27.32
C LYS A 107 38.26 -19.15 26.12
N GLY A 108 38.42 -18.38 25.04
CA GLY A 108 38.03 -18.59 23.64
C GLY A 108 36.80 -19.44 23.30
N MET A 109 35.80 -18.81 22.68
CA MET A 109 34.94 -19.45 21.66
C MET A 109 34.66 -18.42 20.55
N GLY A 110 34.92 -18.83 19.31
CA GLY A 110 34.87 -18.00 18.11
C GLY A 110 33.49 -17.47 17.76
N SER A 111 33.50 -16.46 16.88
CA SER A 111 32.33 -15.78 16.33
C SER A 111 31.32 -16.74 15.71
N SER A 112 30.18 -16.94 16.39
CA SER A 112 28.98 -17.48 15.75
C SER A 112 28.37 -16.39 14.87
N GLN A 113 28.55 -16.50 13.56
CA GLN A 113 27.81 -15.68 12.61
C GLN A 113 26.32 -16.10 12.67
N ARG A 114 25.43 -15.13 12.90
CA ARG A 114 23.98 -15.34 12.72
C ARG A 114 23.70 -15.66 11.26
N PRO A 115 22.97 -16.73 10.94
CA PRO A 115 22.39 -16.84 9.61
C PRO A 115 21.28 -15.79 9.49
N THR A 116 21.41 -14.88 8.54
CA THR A 116 20.28 -14.08 8.06
C THR A 116 19.34 -15.02 7.30
N ARG A 117 18.14 -15.27 7.84
CA ARG A 117 17.07 -15.94 7.09
C ARG A 117 16.57 -14.95 6.02
N VAL A 118 17.14 -15.05 4.82
CA VAL A 118 16.55 -14.44 3.63
C VAL A 118 15.35 -15.29 3.26
N LEU A 119 14.12 -14.79 3.46
CA LEU A 119 12.94 -15.37 2.84
C LEU A 119 12.88 -14.84 1.41
N ASN A 120 13.53 -15.54 0.49
CA ASN A 120 13.34 -15.39 -0.94
C ASN A 120 12.23 -16.35 -1.38
N ASN A 121 10.97 -15.93 -1.36
CA ASN A 121 9.91 -16.63 -2.09
C ASN A 121 9.22 -15.61 -3.00
N VAL A 122 9.75 -15.46 -4.21
CA VAL A 122 9.03 -14.90 -5.36
C VAL A 122 8.46 -16.11 -6.09
N GLU A 123 7.35 -16.68 -5.61
CA GLU A 123 6.68 -17.76 -6.36
C GLU A 123 5.20 -18.05 -5.98
N ASP A 124 4.52 -17.20 -5.20
CA ASP A 124 3.11 -17.44 -4.80
C ASP A 124 2.10 -16.41 -5.34
N THR A 125 2.29 -15.87 -6.55
CA THR A 125 1.27 -15.01 -7.22
C THR A 125 0.96 -15.42 -8.66
N MET A 126 1.22 -16.68 -9.04
CA MET A 126 0.91 -17.20 -10.37
C MET A 126 -0.38 -18.04 -10.44
N ALA A 127 -1.13 -18.17 -9.35
CA ALA A 127 -2.40 -18.90 -9.34
C ALA A 127 -3.61 -18.04 -9.77
N ASP A 128 -3.57 -16.71 -9.65
CA ASP A 128 -4.77 -15.87 -9.85
C ASP A 128 -4.95 -15.34 -11.29
N VAL A 129 -3.87 -15.27 -12.07
CA VAL A 129 -3.95 -14.81 -13.47
C VAL A 129 -4.60 -15.86 -14.39
N ASN A 130 -4.55 -17.14 -14.00
CA ASN A 130 -5.11 -18.25 -14.78
C ASN A 130 -6.61 -18.47 -14.56
N VAL A 131 -7.18 -17.93 -13.48
CA VAL A 131 -8.63 -17.89 -13.30
C VAL A 131 -9.22 -16.81 -14.22
N PHE A 132 -8.61 -15.63 -14.29
CA PHE A 132 -9.11 -14.51 -15.10
C PHE A 132 -9.05 -14.78 -16.62
N LYS A 133 -8.02 -15.49 -17.11
CA LYS A 133 -7.92 -15.88 -18.53
C LYS A 133 -8.90 -16.98 -18.95
N SER A 134 -9.44 -17.76 -18.03
CA SER A 134 -10.36 -18.86 -18.37
C SER A 134 -11.81 -18.40 -18.58
N LEU A 135 -12.23 -17.27 -18.00
CA LEU A 135 -13.59 -16.74 -18.17
C LEU A 135 -13.82 -15.90 -19.43
N GLN A 136 -12.77 -15.49 -20.15
CA GLN A 136 -12.94 -14.71 -21.40
C GLN A 136 -13.03 -15.58 -22.67
N THR A 137 -12.74 -16.89 -22.59
CA THR A 137 -12.74 -17.78 -23.76
C THR A 137 -14.12 -18.39 -24.07
N SER A 138 -15.11 -18.26 -23.19
CA SER A 138 -16.48 -18.80 -23.41
C SER A 138 -17.49 -17.79 -23.97
N SER A 139 -17.16 -16.49 -24.02
CA SER A 139 -18.08 -15.45 -24.52
C SER A 139 -18.07 -15.29 -26.05
N SER A 140 -17.19 -15.99 -26.76
CA SER A 140 -17.01 -15.84 -28.21
C SER A 140 -17.85 -16.80 -29.07
N GLN A 141 -18.78 -17.56 -28.48
CA GLN A 141 -19.63 -18.52 -29.22
C GLN A 141 -21.11 -18.43 -28.82
N GLN A 142 -21.75 -17.26 -28.98
CA GLN A 142 -23.22 -17.24 -29.14
C GLN A 142 -23.70 -15.96 -29.84
N THR A 143 -23.53 -15.87 -31.17
CA THR A 143 -24.37 -14.98 -32.01
C THR A 143 -24.65 -15.62 -33.38
N THR A 144 -25.67 -16.47 -33.45
CA THR A 144 -26.41 -16.73 -34.69
C THR A 144 -27.87 -16.99 -34.34
N ILE A 145 -28.69 -15.94 -34.36
CA ILE A 145 -30.13 -16.05 -34.62
C ILE A 145 -30.47 -15.10 -35.78
N ASP A 146 -30.51 -15.71 -36.96
CA ASP A 146 -31.29 -15.46 -38.16
C ASP A 146 -32.05 -14.13 -38.29
N ALA A 147 -31.65 -13.37 -39.30
CA ALA A 147 -32.45 -12.34 -39.95
C ALA A 147 -33.19 -12.97 -41.15
N THR A 148 -34.52 -13.05 -41.10
CA THR A 148 -35.36 -13.17 -42.31
C THR A 148 -36.73 -12.51 -42.08
N GLU A 149 -36.89 -11.34 -42.71
CA GLU A 149 -38.09 -10.82 -43.39
C GLU A 149 -39.40 -10.63 -42.61
N ASN A 150 -39.89 -9.38 -42.56
CA ASN A 150 -41.15 -8.99 -43.20
C ASN A 150 -41.32 -7.45 -43.23
N GLY A 151 -41.85 -6.96 -44.35
CA GLY A 151 -41.76 -5.58 -44.84
C GLY A 151 -42.79 -4.56 -44.32
N PRO A 152 -43.01 -3.45 -45.07
CA PRO A 152 -43.35 -2.14 -44.51
C PRO A 152 -44.86 -1.89 -44.39
N ILE A 153 -45.29 -1.38 -43.22
CA ILE A 153 -46.67 -0.91 -43.02
C ILE A 153 -46.74 0.60 -43.22
N LYS A 154 -47.56 0.97 -44.20
CA LYS A 154 -47.85 2.30 -44.72
C LYS A 154 -48.44 3.25 -43.67
N GLY A 155 -48.10 4.52 -43.80
CA GLY A 155 -48.69 5.62 -43.05
C GLY A 155 -50.15 5.93 -43.42
N ASN A 156 -50.84 6.51 -42.45
CA ASN A 156 -51.98 7.43 -42.55
C ASN A 156 -51.87 8.33 -41.29
N SER A 157 -52.09 9.63 -41.31
CA SER A 157 -53.22 10.35 -41.90
C SER A 157 -52.84 11.75 -42.38
N LYS A 158 -53.51 12.17 -43.46
CA LYS A 158 -53.82 13.57 -43.77
C LYS A 158 -55.15 13.95 -43.09
N LYS A 159 -55.27 15.26 -42.83
CA LYS A 159 -56.42 16.08 -42.42
C LYS A 159 -56.69 16.18 -40.92
#